data_AF-A0A969T4W7-F1
#
_entry.id   AF-A0A969T4W7-F1
#
_cell.length_a   1.000
_cell.length_b   1.000
_cell.length_c   1.000
_cell.angle_alpha   90.00
_cell.angle_beta   90.00
_cell.angle_gamma   90.00
#
_symmetry.space_group_name_H-M   'P 1'
#
loop_
_entity.id
_entity.type
_entity.pdbx_description
1 polymer ?
#
loop_
_entity_poly.entity_id
_entity_poly.type
_entity_poly.pdbx_seq_one_letter_code
_entity_poly.pdbx_strand_id
1 'polypeptide(L)' 'MKKVLLWILAVVITFTAVIYQRLTGPTYPKRVKVVLDGKEYKLRLLRSHGGTDDAPIELAIPEKYIAKLYYKFFLNT' A
#
# COMPACT_ATOMS: atom_id res chain seq x y z
N MET A 1 14.77 39.45 -12.66
CA MET A 1 15.46 38.18 -12.95
C MET A 1 15.47 37.21 -11.76
N LYS A 2 15.91 37.60 -10.55
CA LYS A 2 15.90 36.73 -9.34
C LYS A 2 14.53 36.16 -8.94
N LYS A 3 13.44 36.93 -9.11
CA LYS A 3 12.07 36.48 -8.77
C LYS A 3 11.57 35.33 -9.65
N VAL A 4 11.95 35.32 -10.93
CA VAL A 4 11.57 34.26 -11.86
C VAL A 4 12.28 32.96 -11.51
N LEU A 5 13.56 33.04 -11.13
CA LEU A 5 14.33 31.89 -10.64
C LEU A 5 13.70 31.28 -9.37
N LEU A 6 13.28 32.12 -8.42
CA LEU A 6 12.58 31.67 -7.20
C LEU A 6 11.24 31.00 -7.52
N TRP A 7 10.49 31.52 -8.50
CA TRP A 7 9.24 30.92 -8.95
C TRP A 7 9.44 29.56 -9.62
N ILE A 8 10.44 29.44 -10.48
CA ILE A 8 10.80 28.16 -11.11
C ILE A 8 11.17 27.13 -10.04
N LEU A 9 12.00 27.52 -9.06
CA LEU A 9 12.38 26.64 -7.96
C LEU A 9 11.16 26.19 -7.13
N ALA A 10 10.25 27.12 -6.82
CA ALA A 10 9.02 26.82 -6.09
C ALA A 10 8.14 25.80 -6.83
N VAL A 11 8.00 25.94 -8.15
CA VAL A 11 7.24 24.99 -8.98
C VAL A 11 7.90 23.61 -8.97
N VAL A 12 9.23 23.53 -9.12
CA VAL A 12 9.97 22.26 -9.09
C VAL A 12 9.82 21.55 -7.74
N ILE A 13 9.95 22.27 -6.63
CA ILE A 13 9.78 21.69 -5.29
C ILE A 13 8.35 21.19 -5.10
N THR A 14 7.36 21.91 -5.60
CA THR A 14 5.95 21.52 -5.48
C THR A 14 5.66 20.25 -6.30
N PHE A 15 6.12 20.19 -7.55
CA PHE A 15 5.94 19.00 -8.39
C PHE A 15 6.64 17.78 -7.82
N THR A 16 7.88 17.92 -7.34
CA THR A 16 8.61 16.83 -6.70
C THR A 16 7.90 16.35 -5.42
N ALA A 17 7.38 17.25 -4.60
CA ALA A 17 6.58 16.92 -3.42
C ALA A 17 5.30 16.15 -3.78
N VAL A 18 4.55 16.57 -4.81
CA VAL A 18 3.33 15.89 -5.26
C VAL A 18 3.63 14.47 -5.78
N ILE A 19 4.71 14.30 -6.54
CA ILE A 19 5.14 12.98 -7.03
C ILE A 19 5.54 12.09 -5.85
N TYR A 20 6.31 12.63 -4.91
CA TYR A 20 6.70 11.91 -3.71
C TYR A 20 5.50 11.50 -2.86
N GLN A 21 4.50 12.37 -2.65
CA GLN A 21 3.26 12.06 -1.95
C GLN A 21 2.42 10.98 -2.66
N ARG A 22 2.37 10.97 -4.00
CA ARG A 22 1.73 9.88 -4.76
C ARG A 22 2.48 8.55 -4.62
N LEU A 23 3.81 8.58 -4.64
CA LEU A 23 4.68 7.41 -4.49
C LEU A 23 4.80 6.89 -3.05
N THR A 24 4.43 7.71 -2.07
CA THR A 24 4.40 7.34 -0.64
C THR A 24 2.98 7.29 -0.10
N GLY A 25 1.99 7.32 -1.01
CA GLY A 25 0.57 7.26 -0.67
C GLY A 25 0.30 6.13 0.34
N PRO A 26 -0.57 6.37 1.32
CA PRO A 26 -0.65 5.61 2.57
C PRO A 26 -0.98 4.12 2.39
N THR A 27 -1.46 3.73 1.20
CA THR A 27 -2.08 2.43 0.97
C THR A 27 -1.30 1.63 -0.07
N TYR A 28 -0.05 1.29 0.23
CA TYR A 28 0.65 0.23 -0.50
C TYR A 28 0.21 -1.14 0.04
N PRO A 29 -0.59 -1.92 -0.70
CA PRO A 29 -0.90 -3.29 -0.29
C PRO A 29 0.40 -4.09 -0.24
N LYS A 30 0.57 -4.86 0.83
CA LYS A 30 1.73 -5.72 1.02
C LYS A 30 1.63 -6.86 0.01
N ARG A 31 2.54 -6.85 -0.97
CA ARG A 31 2.67 -7.96 -1.92
C ARG A 31 3.45 -9.09 -1.25
N VAL A 32 2.80 -10.22 -1.04
CA VAL A 32 3.40 -11.42 -0.48
C VAL A 32 3.41 -12.48 -1.57
N LYS A 33 4.52 -13.21 -1.67
CA LYS A 33 4.60 -14.39 -2.54
C LYS A 33 4.61 -15.61 -1.67
N VAL A 34 3.71 -16.55 -1.93
CA VAL A 34 3.67 -17.84 -1.25
C VAL A 34 3.82 -18.94 -2.28
N VAL A 35 4.58 -19.98 -1.93
CA VAL A 35 4.72 -21.17 -2.78
C VAL A 35 3.82 -22.24 -2.20
N LEU A 36 2.82 -22.68 -2.96
CA LEU A 36 1.88 -23.74 -2.59
C LEU A 36 1.95 -24.81 -3.69
N ASP A 37 2.20 -26.06 -3.30
CA ASP A 37 2.32 -27.21 -4.22
C ASP A 37 3.24 -26.96 -5.43
N GLY A 38 4.35 -26.26 -5.20
CA GLY A 38 5.34 -25.91 -6.23
C GLY A 38 4.93 -24.75 -7.16
N LYS A 39 3.77 -24.13 -6.96
CA LYS A 39 3.31 -22.94 -7.69
C LYS A 39 3.47 -21.67 -6.87
N GLU A 40 4.00 -20.62 -7.49
CA GLU A 40 4.16 -19.30 -6.86
C GLU A 40 2.86 -18.48 -7.01
N TYR A 41 2.22 -18.15 -5.89
CA TYR A 41 1.03 -17.30 -5.83
C TYR A 41 1.40 -15.91 -5.32
N LYS A 42 1.02 -14.88 -6.08
CA LYS A 42 1.20 -13.48 -5.71
C LYS A 42 -0.05 -12.98 -5.01
N LEU A 43 0.02 -12.86 -3.69
CA LEU A 43 -1.04 -12.36 -2.84
C LEU A 43 -0.87 -10.86 -2.58
N ARG A 44 -1.99 -10.13 -2.54
CA ARG A 44 -2.02 -8.72 -2.17
C ARG A 44 -2.79 -8.61 -0.86
N LEU A 45 -2.07 -8.35 0.22
CA LEU A 45 -2.69 -8.10 1.52
C LEU A 45 -2.88 -6.60 1.69
N LEU A 46 -4.09 -6.17 2.09
CA LEU A 46 -4.32 -4.79 2.46
C LEU A 46 -3.41 -4.43 3.64
N ARG A 47 -2.83 -3.22 3.62
CA ARG A 47 -1.94 -2.73 4.68
C ARG A 47 -2.72 -2.29 5.92
N SER A 48 -3.87 -1.68 5.70
CA SER A 48 -4.79 -1.21 6.73
C SER A 48 -6.19 -1.19 6.13
N HIS A 49 -7.18 -1.54 6.93
CA HIS A 49 -8.59 -1.32 6.63
C HIS A 49 -9.09 -0.29 7.64
N GLY A 50 -9.71 0.77 7.15
CA GLY A 50 -10.35 1.78 7.99
C GLY A 50 -11.86 1.59 7.94
N GLY A 51 -12.52 1.85 9.06
CA GLY A 51 -13.97 1.65 9.20
C GLY A 51 -14.30 0.84 10.45
N THR A 52 -15.59 0.68 10.70
CA THR A 52 -16.14 -0.22 11.74
C THR A 52 -16.33 -1.64 11.23
N ASP A 53 -16.14 -1.86 9.93
CA ASP A 53 -16.46 -3.11 9.24
C ASP A 53 -15.23 -4.01 9.09
N ASP A 54 -15.48 -5.30 8.85
CA ASP A 54 -14.44 -6.30 8.66
C ASP A 54 -13.66 -6.06 7.35
N ALA A 55 -12.33 -6.22 7.42
CA ALA A 55 -11.46 -6.08 6.26
C ALA A 55 -11.68 -7.24 5.27
N PRO A 56 -12.13 -6.98 4.01
CA PRO A 56 -12.28 -8.04 3.02
C PRO A 56 -10.89 -8.50 2.54
N ILE A 57 -10.62 -9.80 2.64
CA ILE A 57 -9.39 -10.43 2.17
C ILE A 57 -9.74 -11.49 1.13
N GLU A 58 -9.48 -11.20 -0.14
CA GLU A 58 -9.67 -12.13 -1.24
C GLU A 58 -8.33 -12.76 -1.65
N LEU A 59 -8.24 -14.08 -1.58
CA LEU A 59 -7.07 -14.85 -1.98
C LEU A 59 -7.43 -15.70 -3.20
N ALA A 60 -6.82 -15.41 -4.35
CA ALA A 60 -7.00 -16.19 -5.58
C ALA A 60 -6.17 -17.49 -5.51
N ILE A 61 -6.61 -18.44 -4.68
CA ILE A 61 -5.94 -19.72 -4.46
C ILE A 61 -6.93 -20.85 -4.83
N PRO A 62 -6.51 -21.86 -5.63
CA PRO A 62 -7.43 -22.84 -6.22
C PRO A 62 -7.94 -23.94 -5.27
N GLU A 63 -7.41 -24.08 -4.04
CA GLU A 63 -7.80 -25.13 -3.10
C GLU A 63 -8.01 -24.62 -1.66
N LYS A 64 -8.56 -25.48 -0.80
CA LYS A 64 -8.84 -25.20 0.62
C LYS A 64 -7.56 -25.39 1.45
N TYR A 65 -6.87 -24.30 1.76
CA TYR A 65 -5.69 -24.33 2.62
C TYR A 65 -6.00 -23.84 4.04
N ILE A 66 -5.27 -24.38 5.02
CA ILE A 66 -5.25 -23.84 6.38
C ILE A 66 -4.11 -22.84 6.45
N ALA A 67 -4.43 -21.56 6.71
CA ALA A 67 -3.46 -20.48 6.83
C ALA A 67 -3.62 -19.74 8.17
N LYS A 68 -2.54 -19.12 8.62
CA LYS A 68 -2.55 -18.20 9.77
C LYS A 68 -2.31 -16.78 9.28
N LEU A 69 -3.22 -15.87 9.61
CA LEU A 69 -3.08 -14.44 9.32
C LEU A 69 -2.60 -13.71 10.58
N TYR A 70 -1.50 -12.99 10.48
CA TYR A 70 -1.02 -12.11 11.54
C TYR A 70 -1.40 -10.67 11.21
N TYR A 71 -2.15 -10.03 12.10
CA TYR A 71 -2.60 -8.66 11.96
C TYR A 71 -2.50 -7.93 13.31
N LYS A 72 -2.45 -6.60 13.28
CA LYS A 72 -2.40 -5.75 14.47
C LYS A 72 -3.64 -4.86 14.48
N PHE A 73 -4.49 -5.00 15.49
CA PHE A 73 -5.55 -4.04 15.76
C PHE A 73 -4.93 -2.71 16.22
N PHE A 74 -5.29 -1.62 15.54
CA PHE A 74 -5.07 -0.27 16.05
C PHE A 74 -6.40 0.19 16.66
N LEU A 75 -6.47 0.25 17.99
CA LEU A 75 -7.53 1.02 18.63
C LEU A 75 -7.25 2.48 18.34
N ASN A 76 -8.17 3.13 17.63
CA ASN A 76 -8.17 4.57 17.49
C ASN A 76 -8.75 5.12 18.80
N THR A 77 -7.87 5.54 19.72
CA THR A 77 -8.26 6.27 20.94
C THR A 77 -8.59 7.71 20.60
#